data_AF-A0A960G637-F1
#
_entry.id   AF-A0A960G637-F1
#
_cell.length_a   1.000
_cell.length_b   1.000
_cell.length_c   1.000
_cell.angle_alpha   90.00
_cell.angle_beta   90.00
_cell.angle_gamma   90.00
#
_symmetry.space_group_name_H-M   'P 1'
#
loop_
_entity.id
_entity.type
_entity.pdbx_description
1 polymer ?
#
loop_
_entity_poly.entity_id
_entity_poly.type
_entity_poly.pdbx_seq_one_letter_code
_entity_poly.pdbx_strand_id
1 'polypeptide(L)'
;MKTFRRDPDRDELARLLRGRPNFRVHTSKSQVAAALWDYGEDDLAERAMAMSDDELARIENISAWFEDPSYPLPMTGQRITHNHVNAFAAITLFEGRLRPLNRTRRRPERGRPDRFNPLPPPVDA
;
A
#
# COMPACT_ATOMS: atom_id res chain seq x y z
N MET A 1 -11.00 -37.85 -3.73
CA MET A 1 -11.64 -36.55 -3.46
C MET A 1 -10.53 -35.52 -3.25
N LYS A 2 -10.22 -34.67 -4.23
CA LYS A 2 -9.18 -33.65 -4.09
C LYS A 2 -9.79 -32.45 -3.35
N THR A 3 -9.42 -32.24 -2.09
CA THR A 3 -9.75 -31.02 -1.35
C THR A 3 -9.05 -29.84 -2.03
N PHE A 4 -9.82 -28.98 -2.71
CA PHE A 4 -9.35 -27.65 -3.11
C PHE A 4 -9.12 -26.85 -1.82
N ARG A 5 -7.86 -26.67 -1.43
CA ARG A 5 -7.54 -25.74 -0.34
C ARG A 5 -7.72 -24.33 -0.87
N ARG A 6 -8.55 -23.55 -0.17
CA ARG A 6 -8.73 -22.13 -0.39
C ARG A 6 -7.43 -21.42 0.02
N ASP A 7 -6.97 -20.49 -0.80
CA ASP A 7 -5.78 -19.67 -0.50
C ASP A 7 -6.24 -18.43 0.32
N PRO A 8 -5.89 -18.37 1.62
CA PRO A 8 -6.39 -17.31 2.50
C PRO A 8 -5.91 -15.92 2.09
N ASP A 9 -4.70 -15.79 1.54
CA ASP A 9 -4.16 -14.49 1.11
C ASP A 9 -4.94 -13.95 -0.09
N ARG A 10 -5.29 -14.85 -1.02
CA ARG A 10 -6.11 -14.52 -2.18
C ARG A 10 -7.53 -14.11 -1.78
N ASP A 11 -8.13 -14.80 -0.80
CA ASP A 11 -9.44 -14.44 -0.27
C ASP A 11 -9.43 -13.07 0.40
N GLU A 12 -8.38 -12.80 1.17
CA GLU A 12 -8.24 -11.54 1.89
C GLU A 12 -8.02 -10.39 0.91
N LEU A 13 -7.14 -10.55 -0.08
CA LEU A 13 -6.99 -9.58 -1.15
C LEU A 13 -8.32 -9.31 -1.86
N ALA A 14 -9.07 -10.36 -2.21
CA ALA A 14 -10.37 -10.22 -2.85
C ALA A 14 -11.41 -9.50 -1.97
N ARG A 15 -11.28 -9.57 -0.64
CA ARG A 15 -12.08 -8.79 0.31
C ARG A 15 -11.66 -7.32 0.31
N LEU A 16 -10.36 -7.06 0.43
CA LEU A 16 -9.79 -5.70 0.51
C LEU A 16 -10.06 -4.89 -0.77
N LEU A 17 -9.96 -5.53 -1.94
CA LEU A 17 -10.19 -4.89 -3.24
C LEU A 17 -11.60 -4.35 -3.45
N ARG A 18 -12.59 -4.77 -2.64
CA ARG A 18 -13.96 -4.23 -2.67
C ARG A 18 -14.05 -2.82 -2.10
N GLY A 19 -12.98 -2.35 -1.43
CA GLY A 19 -12.99 -1.10 -0.67
C GLY A 19 -13.78 -1.22 0.62
N ARG A 20 -13.70 -0.18 1.44
CA ARG A 20 -14.41 -0.09 2.72
C ARG A 20 -15.70 0.72 2.52
N PRO A 21 -16.87 0.24 2.98
CA PRO A 21 -18.10 1.03 2.92
C PRO A 21 -17.94 2.37 3.67
N ASN A 22 -18.44 3.46 3.07
CA ASN A 22 -18.47 4.81 3.64
C ASN A 22 -17.11 5.42 4.03
N PHE A 23 -15.99 4.85 3.55
CA PHE A 23 -14.67 5.38 3.81
C PHE A 23 -13.82 5.27 2.54
N ARG A 24 -13.19 6.38 2.14
CA ARG A 24 -12.35 6.46 0.95
C ARG A 24 -11.01 7.06 1.32
N VAL A 25 -9.98 6.60 0.63
CA VAL A 25 -8.64 7.15 0.67
C VAL A 25 -8.33 7.65 -0.73
N HIS A 26 -7.77 8.85 -0.82
CA HIS A 26 -7.27 9.40 -2.08
C HIS A 26 -5.76 9.59 -1.95
N THR A 27 -5.01 9.08 -2.93
CA THR A 27 -3.55 9.23 -2.97
C THR A 27 -3.06 9.36 -4.41
N SER A 28 -1.76 9.60 -4.58
CA SER A 28 -1.12 9.67 -5.89
C SER A 28 -0.11 8.55 -6.08
N LYS A 29 0.21 8.22 -7.34
CA LYS A 29 1.25 7.24 -7.67
C LYS A 29 2.59 7.59 -7.03
N SER A 30 2.95 8.88 -7.03
CA SER A 30 4.19 9.35 -6.42
C SER A 30 4.17 9.31 -4.89
N GLN A 31 3.01 9.50 -4.24
CA GLN A 31 2.87 9.29 -2.79
C GLN A 31 3.07 7.82 -2.42
N VAL A 32 2.52 6.88 -3.19
CA VAL A 32 2.72 5.45 -2.99
C VAL A 32 4.19 5.08 -3.22
N ALA A 33 4.80 5.56 -4.30
CA ALA A 33 6.22 5.32 -4.59
C ALA A 33 7.14 5.89 -3.49
N ALA A 34 6.88 7.11 -3.02
CA ALA A 34 7.62 7.72 -1.93
C ALA A 34 7.54 6.90 -0.63
N ALA A 35 6.34 6.39 -0.30
CA ALA A 35 6.11 5.55 0.86
C ALA A 35 6.89 4.22 0.76
N LEU A 36 6.84 3.55 -0.39
CA LEU A 36 7.61 2.33 -0.63
C LEU A 36 9.12 2.57 -0.51
N TRP A 37 9.63 3.64 -1.12
CA TRP A 37 11.04 4.00 -1.02
C TRP A 37 11.47 4.31 0.43
N ASP A 38 10.63 5.01 1.20
CA ASP A 38 10.90 5.32 2.61
C ASP A 38 11.16 4.06 3.43
N TYR A 39 10.48 2.97 3.12
CA TYR A 39 10.61 1.69 3.82
C TYR A 39 11.51 0.67 3.12
N GLY A 40 12.23 1.10 2.07
CA GLY A 40 13.22 0.30 1.38
C GLY A 40 12.66 -0.77 0.45
N GLU A 41 11.48 -0.52 -0.11
CA GLU A 41 10.83 -1.34 -1.12
C GLU A 41 11.16 -0.78 -2.53
N ASP A 42 12.44 -0.71 -2.87
CA ASP A 42 12.94 0.07 -4.02
C ASP A 42 12.34 -0.40 -5.36
N ASP A 43 12.31 -1.71 -5.63
CA ASP A 43 11.72 -2.26 -6.86
C ASP A 43 10.22 -2.01 -6.95
N LEU A 44 9.51 -2.06 -5.80
CA LEU A 44 8.09 -1.75 -5.75
C LEU A 44 7.84 -0.26 -5.92
N ALA A 45 8.74 0.61 -5.44
CA ALA A 45 8.65 2.05 -5.64
C ALA A 45 8.76 2.41 -7.13
N GLU A 46 9.68 1.77 -7.87
CA GLU A 46 9.75 1.92 -9.33
C GLU A 46 8.48 1.41 -10.01
N ARG A 47 7.98 0.24 -9.61
CA ARG A 47 6.72 -0.31 -10.14
C ARG A 47 5.54 0.63 -9.88
N ALA A 48 5.46 1.23 -8.70
CA ALA A 48 4.39 2.16 -8.33
C ALA A 48 4.39 3.41 -9.23
N MET A 49 5.55 3.87 -9.69
CA MET A 49 5.59 4.99 -10.64
C MET A 49 5.00 4.63 -12.02
N ALA A 50 5.07 3.36 -12.40
CA ALA A 50 4.57 2.86 -13.68
C ALA A 50 3.13 2.30 -13.62
N MET A 51 2.49 2.29 -12.45
CA MET A 51 1.19 1.65 -12.26
C MET A 51 0.06 2.40 -12.99
N SER A 52 -1.00 1.68 -13.36
CA SER A 52 -2.19 2.27 -13.96
C SER A 52 -3.05 3.01 -12.93
N ASP A 53 -4.02 3.79 -13.38
CA ASP A 53 -4.99 4.43 -12.48
C ASP A 53 -5.93 3.38 -11.85
N ASP A 54 -6.21 2.29 -12.56
CA ASP A 54 -6.95 1.13 -12.00
C ASP A 54 -6.18 0.47 -10.85
N GLU A 55 -4.86 0.33 -10.97
CA GLU A 55 -4.01 -0.17 -9.89
C GLU A 55 -3.99 0.81 -8.71
N LEU A 56 -3.90 2.11 -8.97
CA LEU A 56 -4.00 3.13 -7.93
C LEU A 56 -5.34 3.05 -7.17
N ALA A 57 -6.46 2.96 -7.88
CA ALA A 57 -7.79 2.81 -7.27
C ALA A 57 -7.90 1.53 -6.42
N ARG A 58 -7.25 0.44 -6.84
CA ARG A 58 -7.18 -0.80 -6.04
C ARG A 58 -6.34 -0.61 -4.78
N ILE A 59 -5.23 0.11 -4.85
CA ILE A 59 -4.42 0.47 -3.67
C ILE A 59 -5.26 1.32 -2.72
N GLU A 60 -5.99 2.32 -3.21
CA GLU A 60 -6.88 3.15 -2.40
C GLU A 60 -7.96 2.32 -1.68
N ASN A 61 -8.54 1.34 -2.35
CA ASN A 61 -9.48 0.38 -1.74
C ASN A 61 -8.84 -0.41 -0.60
N ILE A 62 -7.61 -0.88 -0.76
CA ILE A 62 -6.88 -1.60 0.29
C ILE A 62 -6.51 -0.63 1.43
N SER A 63 -6.01 0.56 1.12
CA SER A 63 -5.67 1.60 2.09
C SER A 63 -6.87 1.96 2.97
N ALA A 64 -8.07 2.03 2.41
CA ALA A 64 -9.30 2.32 3.15
C ALA A 64 -9.57 1.32 4.30
N TRP A 65 -9.15 0.06 4.15
CA TRP A 65 -9.19 -0.93 5.23
C TRP A 65 -8.04 -0.76 6.22
N PHE A 66 -6.85 -0.43 5.73
CA PHE A 66 -5.62 -0.33 6.54
C PHE A 66 -5.55 0.96 7.38
N GLU A 67 -6.34 1.98 7.04
CA GLU A 67 -6.58 3.15 7.90
C GLU A 67 -7.39 2.80 9.16
N ASP A 68 -8.06 1.63 9.21
CA ASP A 68 -8.71 1.16 10.43
C ASP A 68 -7.65 0.72 11.47
N PRO A 69 -7.56 1.36 12.65
CA PRO A 69 -6.57 0.99 13.67
C PRO A 69 -6.73 -0.44 14.22
N SER A 70 -7.89 -1.06 14.02
CA SER A 70 -8.14 -2.46 14.40
C SER A 70 -7.64 -3.47 13.38
N TYR A 71 -7.27 -3.03 12.17
CA TYR A 71 -6.70 -3.92 11.16
C TYR A 71 -5.30 -4.39 11.59
N PRO A 72 -5.02 -5.72 11.59
CA PRO A 72 -3.78 -6.26 12.14
C PRO A 72 -2.61 -6.14 11.16
N LEU A 73 -2.15 -4.92 10.89
CA LEU A 73 -0.95 -4.69 10.08
C LEU A 73 0.29 -5.28 10.76
N PRO A 74 1.26 -5.82 10.00
CA PRO A 74 2.45 -6.48 10.54
C PRO A 74 3.48 -5.44 11.02
N MET A 75 3.09 -4.64 12.00
CA MET A 75 3.92 -3.62 12.64
C MET A 75 3.54 -3.49 14.11
N THR A 76 4.53 -3.50 14.99
CA THR A 76 4.34 -3.42 16.44
C THR A 76 5.10 -2.25 17.04
N GLY A 77 4.54 -1.62 18.07
CA GLY A 77 5.25 -0.61 18.88
C GLY A 77 5.48 0.75 18.20
N GLN A 78 4.80 1.02 17.08
CA GLN A 78 4.84 2.30 16.39
C GLN A 78 3.44 2.73 15.95
N ARG A 79 3.23 4.04 15.86
CA ARG A 79 2.00 4.60 15.29
C ARG A 79 1.99 4.38 13.78
N ILE A 80 0.94 3.75 13.27
CA ILE A 80 0.68 3.62 11.83
C ILE A 80 0.38 5.02 11.28
N THR A 81 1.02 5.34 10.16
CA THR A 81 0.87 6.61 9.43
C THR A 81 0.39 6.32 8.01
N HIS A 82 -0.07 7.34 7.29
CA HIS A 82 -0.48 7.20 5.89
C HIS A 82 0.61 6.59 4.99
N ASN A 83 1.90 6.87 5.26
CA ASN A 83 2.99 6.24 4.51
C ASN A 83 3.07 4.72 4.79
N HIS A 84 2.84 4.29 6.02
CA HIS A 84 2.78 2.85 6.32
C HIS A 84 1.59 2.21 5.59
N VAL A 85 0.42 2.84 5.66
CA VAL A 85 -0.81 2.39 4.99
C VAL A 85 -0.57 2.22 3.49
N ASN A 86 -0.06 3.26 2.82
CA ASN A 86 0.21 3.22 1.38
C ASN A 86 1.24 2.15 1.00
N ALA A 87 2.32 1.99 1.79
CA ALA A 87 3.33 0.98 1.52
C ALA A 87 2.76 -0.45 1.68
N PHE A 88 2.02 -0.71 2.76
CA PHE A 88 1.39 -2.02 2.97
C PHE A 88 0.32 -2.33 1.91
N ALA A 89 -0.49 -1.35 1.53
CA ALA A 89 -1.53 -1.52 0.53
C ALA A 89 -0.93 -1.86 -0.84
N ALA A 90 0.14 -1.16 -1.23
CA ALA A 90 0.86 -1.43 -2.47
C ALA A 90 1.51 -2.81 -2.48
N ILE A 91 2.20 -3.22 -1.40
CA ILE A 91 2.75 -4.58 -1.27
C ILE A 91 1.64 -5.63 -1.41
N THR A 92 0.52 -5.42 -0.74
CA THR A 92 -0.62 -6.35 -0.76
C THR A 92 -1.17 -6.52 -2.16
N LEU A 93 -1.30 -5.43 -2.94
CA LEU A 93 -1.72 -5.51 -4.33
C LEU A 93 -0.66 -6.18 -5.22
N PHE A 94 0.60 -5.74 -5.12
CA PHE A 94 1.66 -6.11 -6.05
C PHE A 94 2.17 -7.53 -5.87
N GLU A 95 2.15 -8.03 -4.64
CA GLU A 95 2.61 -9.39 -4.29
C GLU A 95 1.46 -10.35 -4.02
N GLY A 96 0.23 -9.84 -3.92
CA GLY A 96 -0.96 -10.63 -3.64
C GLY A 96 -1.11 -11.11 -2.19
N ARG A 97 -0.23 -10.65 -1.29
CA ARG A 97 -0.23 -11.00 0.13
C ARG A 97 0.30 -9.86 1.00
N LEU A 98 -0.14 -9.80 2.24
CA LEU A 98 0.40 -8.86 3.23
C LEU A 98 1.68 -9.43 3.87
N ARG A 99 2.72 -8.62 3.98
CA ARG A 99 3.99 -8.97 4.66
C ARG A 99 4.58 -7.77 5.39
N PRO A 100 5.51 -7.97 6.34
CA PRO A 100 6.28 -6.87 6.92
C PRO A 100 7.03 -6.05 5.86
N LEU A 101 7.22 -4.77 6.15
CA LEU A 101 8.08 -3.87 5.36
C LEU A 101 9.56 -4.27 5.54
N ASN A 102 10.37 -4.03 4.51
CA ASN A 102 11.83 -4.24 4.57
C ASN A 102 12.50 -3.39 5.66
N ARG A 103 11.91 -2.24 6.01
CA ARG A 103 12.38 -1.38 7.10
C ARG A 103 11.24 -0.95 7.99
N THR A 104 11.51 -0.91 9.29
CA THR A 104 10.58 -0.38 10.31
C THR A 104 10.71 1.13 10.51
N ARG A 105 11.78 1.76 9.99
CA ARG A 105 12.01 3.20 10.07
C ARG A 105 12.22 3.78 8.68
N ARG A 106 11.60 4.93 8.44
CA ARG A 106 11.74 5.71 7.21
C ARG A 106 13.20 6.04 6.93
N ARG A 107 13.61 5.97 5.67
CA ARG A 107 14.87 6.54 5.19
C ARG A 107 14.85 8.07 5.32
N PRO A 108 16.01 8.73 5.44
CA PRO A 108 16.07 10.19 5.39
C PRO A 108 15.56 10.72 4.06
N GLU A 109 14.67 11.71 4.10
CA GLU A 109 14.04 12.27 2.89
C GLU A 109 15.04 12.93 1.94
N ARG A 110 16.14 13.48 2.48
CA ARG A 110 17.22 14.09 1.69
C ARG A 110 17.91 13.13 0.72
N GLY A 111 17.79 11.82 0.95
CA GLY A 111 18.34 10.79 0.06
C GLY A 111 17.34 10.31 -1.00
N ARG A 112 16.11 10.80 -1.00
CA ARG A 112 15.06 10.34 -1.91
C ARG A 112 15.35 10.84 -3.33
N PRO A 113 15.38 9.95 -4.34
CA PRO A 113 15.46 10.35 -5.74
C PRO A 113 14.29 11.27 -6.13
N ASP A 114 14.54 12.28 -6.96
CA ASP A 114 13.52 13.27 -7.35
C ASP A 114 12.27 12.64 -7.98
N ARG A 115 12.44 11.53 -8.70
CA ARG A 115 11.31 10.78 -9.29
C ARG A 115 10.32 10.23 -8.27
N PHE A 116 10.72 10.08 -7.01
CA PHE A 116 9.86 9.67 -5.90
C PHE A 116 9.42 10.84 -5.02
N ASN A 117 9.59 12.08 -5.47
CA ASN A 117 9.03 13.21 -4.73
C ASN A 117 7.50 13.15 -4.79
N PRO A 118 6.82 13.07 -3.63
CA PRO A 118 5.38 12.90 -3.61
C PRO A 118 4.71 14.19 -4.11
N LEU A 119 3.78 14.01 -5.05
CA LEU A 119 2.88 15.06 -5.51
C LEU A 119 1.52 14.89 -4.81
N PRO A 120 0.77 15.98 -4.56
CA PRO A 120 -0.59 15.86 -4.07
C PRO A 120 -1.44 14.99 -5.02
N PRO A 121 -2.46 14.31 -4.50
CA PRO A 121 -3.43 13.62 -5.35
C PRO A 121 -4.08 14.62 -6.34
N PRO A 122 -4.44 14.19 -7.55
CA PRO A 122 -5.20 15.02 -8.48
C PRO A 122 -6.49 15.52 -7.81
N VAL A 123 -6.87 16.76 -8.06
CA VAL A 123 -8.01 17.42 -7.41
C VAL A 123 -9.37 16.87 -7.91
N ASP A 124 -9.38 16.13 -9.03
CA ASP A 124 -10.58 15.73 -9.76
C ASP A 124 -10.83 14.20 -9.83
N ALA A 125 -10.40 13.43 -8.82
CA ALA A 125 -10.62 11.97 -8.75
C ALA A 125 -11.95 11.57 -8.07
#